data_AF-A0A7C0WKC6-F1
#
_entry.id   AF-A0A7C0WKC6-F1
#
_cell.length_a   1.000
_cell.length_b   1.000
_cell.length_c   1.000
_cell.angle_alpha   90.00
_cell.angle_beta   90.00
_cell.angle_gamma   90.00
#
_symmetry.space_group_name_H-M   'P 1'
#
loop_
_entity.id
_entity.type
_entity.pdbx_description
1 polymer ?
#
loop_
_entity_poly.entity_id
_entity_poly.type
_entity_poly.pdbx_seq_one_letter_code
_entity_poly.pdbx_strand_id
1 'polypeptide(L)'
;MNLAKEPEMEPIIYLDNAATTFPKPDIVHETVFNFYKQYGVNPGRTGCDLAIIAGNMIHDTRVKFSNFFNKSLVDTGKTKDPNRMIFTMNATMSLNLIVNGLIKPGDH
;
A
#
# COMPACT_ATOMS: atom_id res chain seq x y z
N MET A 1 35.14 -17.17 -16.12
CA MET A 1 34.11 -16.22 -16.57
C MET A 1 34.43 -14.91 -15.87
N ASN A 2 35.02 -13.95 -16.59
CA ASN A 2 35.31 -12.62 -16.04
C ASN A 2 33.97 -11.89 -15.91
N LEU A 3 33.46 -11.75 -14.69
CA LEU A 3 32.40 -10.80 -14.41
C LEU A 3 33.03 -9.42 -14.61
N ALA A 4 32.55 -8.67 -15.61
CA ALA A 4 32.92 -7.28 -15.77
C ALA A 4 32.67 -6.58 -14.42
N LYS A 5 33.69 -5.85 -13.93
CA LYS A 5 33.55 -5.02 -12.74
C LYS A 5 32.35 -4.10 -12.97
N GLU A 6 31.34 -4.15 -12.09
CA GLU A 6 30.28 -3.15 -12.17
C GLU A 6 30.92 -1.76 -12.09
N PRO A 7 30.48 -0.80 -12.92
CA PRO A 7 31.06 0.53 -12.89
C PRO A 7 30.92 1.10 -11.48
N GLU A 8 32.04 1.52 -10.89
CA GLU A 8 32.06 2.30 -9.66
C GLU A 8 31.36 3.63 -9.96
N MET A 9 30.06 3.67 -9.70
CA MET A 9 29.23 4.87 -9.82
C MET A 9 29.48 5.74 -8.59
N GLU A 10 29.76 7.02 -8.80
CA GLU A 10 29.73 8.03 -7.75
C GLU A 10 28.41 7.93 -6.94
N PRO A 11 28.43 8.16 -5.61
CA PRO A 11 27.23 8.11 -4.80
C PRO A 11 26.12 9.01 -5.36
N ILE A 12 24.95 8.42 -5.64
CA ILE A 12 23.82 9.16 -6.21
C ILE A 12 23.23 10.08 -5.15
N ILE A 13 23.18 11.39 -5.45
CA ILE A 13 22.34 12.34 -4.70
C ILE A 13 20.95 12.33 -5.34
N TYR A 14 20.01 11.60 -4.74
CA TYR A 14 18.66 11.42 -5.28
C TYR A 14 17.72 12.55 -4.83
N LEU A 15 17.36 13.44 -5.75
CA LEU A 15 16.49 14.61 -5.49
C LEU A 15 15.12 14.52 -6.16
N ASP A 16 14.65 13.31 -6.52
CA ASP A 16 13.39 13.07 -7.24
C ASP A 16 12.35 12.28 -6.40
N ASN A 17 12.41 12.41 -5.08
CA ASN A 17 11.50 11.70 -4.15
C ASN A 17 10.01 12.06 -4.33
N ALA A 18 9.70 13.19 -4.97
CA ALA A 18 8.34 13.59 -5.30
C ALA A 18 7.72 12.73 -6.42
N ALA A 19 8.52 12.25 -7.37
CA ALA A 19 8.07 11.31 -8.40
C ALA A 19 7.90 9.90 -7.81
N THR A 20 8.88 9.43 -7.06
CA THR A 20 8.80 8.20 -6.25
C THR A 20 9.91 8.15 -5.22
N THR A 21 9.68 7.57 -4.04
CA THR A 21 10.75 7.42 -3.04
C THR A 21 11.85 6.46 -3.53
N PHE A 22 13.13 6.83 -3.41
CA PHE A 22 14.25 5.94 -3.69
C PHE A 22 15.47 6.27 -2.80
N PRO A 23 16.23 5.25 -2.35
CA PRO A 23 15.86 3.84 -2.35
C PRO A 23 14.70 3.57 -1.37
N LYS A 24 13.99 2.46 -1.55
CA LYS A 24 13.08 2.00 -0.49
C LYS A 24 13.95 1.41 0.63
N PRO A 25 13.60 1.59 1.92
CA PRO A 25 14.32 0.93 3.01
C PRO A 25 14.25 -0.61 2.89
N ASP A 26 15.30 -1.30 3.31
CA ASP A 26 15.43 -2.77 3.17
C ASP A 26 14.24 -3.55 3.71
N ILE A 27 13.64 -3.08 4.81
CA ILE A 27 12.45 -3.70 5.42
C ILE A 27 11.28 -3.84 4.43
N VAL A 28 11.15 -2.94 3.46
CA VAL A 28 10.11 -3.03 2.42
C VAL A 28 10.39 -4.22 1.51
N HIS A 29 11.65 -4.39 1.09
CA HIS A 29 12.07 -5.51 0.24
C HIS A 29 11.91 -6.85 0.96
N GLU A 30 12.38 -6.94 2.20
CA GLU A 30 12.27 -8.15 3.03
C GLU A 30 10.81 -8.54 3.28
N THR A 31 9.95 -7.59 3.59
CA THR A 31 8.53 -7.85 3.86
C THR A 31 7.82 -8.43 2.64
N VAL A 32 8.03 -7.83 1.47
CA VAL A 32 7.42 -8.31 0.21
C VAL A 32 7.96 -9.69 -0.16
N PHE A 33 9.28 -9.89 -0.06
CA PHE A 33 9.91 -11.17 -0.33
C PHE A 33 9.36 -12.28 0.58
N ASN A 34 9.30 -12.03 1.88
CA ASN A 34 8.80 -13.01 2.86
C ASN A 34 7.31 -13.31 2.63
N PHE A 35 6.49 -12.29 2.32
CA PHE A 35 5.09 -12.51 1.97
C PHE A 35 4.94 -13.48 0.80
N TYR A 36 5.59 -13.23 -0.33
CA TYR A 36 5.44 -14.11 -1.50
C TYR A 36 6.04 -15.50 -1.26
N LYS A 37 7.12 -15.60 -0.50
CA LYS A 37 7.76 -16.88 -0.19
C LYS A 37 6.91 -17.77 0.73
N GLN A 38 6.17 -17.18 1.68
CA GLN A 38 5.51 -17.92 2.76
C GLN A 38 3.98 -17.89 2.71
N TYR A 39 3.37 -16.81 2.20
CA TYR A 39 1.95 -16.49 2.37
C TYR A 39 1.25 -16.00 1.09
N GLY A 40 1.92 -16.04 -0.07
CA GLY A 40 1.49 -15.47 -1.35
C GLY A 40 0.29 -16.16 -2.03
N VAL A 41 -0.75 -16.50 -1.28
CA VAL A 41 -2.02 -17.08 -1.76
C VAL A 41 -3.12 -16.03 -1.83
N ASN A 42 -4.17 -16.30 -2.59
CA ASN A 42 -5.31 -15.38 -2.72
C ASN A 42 -6.19 -15.43 -1.46
N PRO A 43 -6.38 -14.31 -0.74
CA PRO A 43 -7.24 -14.28 0.44
C PRO A 43 -8.73 -14.28 0.07
N GLY A 44 -9.58 -14.68 1.02
CA GLY A 44 -11.04 -14.47 0.95
C GLY A 44 -11.82 -15.39 0.01
N ARG A 45 -11.20 -16.39 -0.61
CA ARG A 45 -11.87 -17.37 -1.48
C ARG A 45 -11.99 -18.78 -0.89
N THR A 46 -11.16 -19.13 0.10
CA THR A 46 -11.17 -20.43 0.77
C THR A 46 -10.95 -20.25 2.26
N GLY A 47 -11.34 -21.24 3.06
CA GLY A 47 -11.06 -21.30 4.50
C GLY A 47 -9.75 -21.99 4.86
N CYS A 48 -8.80 -22.11 3.92
CA CYS A 48 -7.49 -22.70 4.20
C CYS A 48 -6.64 -21.73 5.03
N ASP A 49 -5.81 -22.25 5.92
CA ASP A 49 -5.00 -21.48 6.87
C ASP A 49 -4.18 -20.37 6.19
N LEU A 50 -3.52 -20.66 5.06
CA LEU A 50 -2.74 -19.66 4.34
C LEU A 50 -3.61 -18.50 3.80
N ALA A 51 -4.83 -18.79 3.34
CA ALA A 51 -5.76 -17.77 2.84
C ALA A 51 -6.32 -16.91 3.99
N ILE A 52 -6.54 -17.50 5.17
CA ILE A 52 -6.94 -16.79 6.38
C ILE A 52 -5.81 -15.86 6.83
N ILE A 53 -4.57 -16.36 6.89
CA ILE A 53 -3.39 -15.56 7.27
C ILE A 53 -3.19 -14.38 6.31
N ALA A 54 -3.22 -14.61 5.00
CA ALA A 54 -3.12 -13.54 4.01
C ALA A 54 -4.26 -12.50 4.14
N GLY A 55 -5.48 -12.96 4.44
CA GLY A 55 -6.63 -12.09 4.70
C GLY A 55 -6.45 -11.22 5.94
N ASN A 56 -5.93 -11.80 7.03
CA ASN A 56 -5.62 -11.08 8.26
C ASN A 56 -4.53 -10.02 8.04
N MET A 57 -3.48 -10.32 7.26
CA MET A 57 -2.46 -9.35 6.91
C MET A 57 -3.04 -8.11 6.20
N ILE A 58 -3.99 -8.31 5.29
CA ILE A 58 -4.70 -7.19 4.62
C ILE A 58 -5.55 -6.41 5.64
N HIS A 59 -6.28 -7.10 6.51
CA HIS A 59 -7.11 -6.46 7.53
C HIS A 59 -6.27 -5.61 8.50
N ASP A 60 -5.21 -6.18 9.05
CA ASP A 60 -4.32 -5.50 9.99
C ASP A 60 -3.65 -4.28 9.36
N THR A 61 -3.25 -4.40 8.09
CA THR A 61 -2.72 -3.28 7.31
C THR A 61 -3.77 -2.17 7.15
N ARG A 62 -5.03 -2.53 6.89
CA ARG A 62 -6.16 -1.59 6.80
C ARG A 62 -6.39 -0.86 8.13
N VAL A 63 -6.35 -1.58 9.25
CA VAL A 63 -6.48 -0.99 10.60
C VAL A 63 -5.34 -0.02 10.88
N LYS A 64 -4.08 -0.40 10.59
CA LYS A 64 -2.91 0.46 10.77
C LYS A 64 -3.02 1.76 9.97
N PHE A 65 -3.37 1.68 8.69
CA PHE A 65 -3.54 2.88 7.87
C PHE A 65 -4.74 3.73 8.29
N SER A 66 -5.87 3.12 8.68
CA SER A 66 -7.02 3.85 9.22
C SER A 66 -6.64 4.64 10.47
N ASN A 67 -5.83 4.04 11.34
CA ASN A 67 -5.31 4.71 12.54
C ASN A 67 -4.33 5.85 12.19
N PHE A 68 -3.46 5.64 11.20
CA PHE A 68 -2.48 6.64 10.75
C PHE A 68 -3.12 7.87 10.10
N PHE A 69 -4.03 7.67 9.14
CA PHE A 69 -4.68 8.76 8.40
C PHE A 69 -5.90 9.33 9.14
N ASN A 70 -6.37 10.52 8.78
CA ASN A 70 -7.65 11.09 9.23
C ASN A 70 -7.82 11.22 10.76
N LYS A 71 -6.76 11.60 11.49
CA LYS A 71 -6.85 11.87 12.94
C LYS A 71 -7.89 12.96 13.27
N SER A 72 -8.04 13.95 12.39
CA SER A 72 -9.05 15.01 12.49
C SER A 72 -10.50 14.49 12.61
N LEU A 73 -10.83 13.31 12.08
CA LEU A 73 -12.16 12.72 12.26
C LEU A 73 -12.42 12.37 13.73
N VAL A 74 -11.41 11.86 14.43
CA VAL A 74 -11.50 11.55 15.87
C VAL A 74 -11.72 12.82 16.67
N ASP A 75 -11.04 13.90 16.30
CA ASP A 75 -11.16 15.19 16.97
C ASP A 75 -12.59 15.78 16.82
N THR A 76 -13.34 15.37 15.79
CA THR A 76 -14.77 15.71 15.61
C THR A 76 -15.75 14.73 16.29
N GLY A 77 -15.25 13.79 17.10
CA GLY A 77 -16.06 12.78 17.78
C GLY A 77 -16.51 11.62 16.90
N LYS A 78 -15.98 11.48 15.68
CA LYS A 78 -16.32 10.37 14.78
C LYS A 78 -15.40 9.18 15.02
N THR A 79 -16.00 8.01 15.23
CA THR A 79 -15.28 6.73 15.29
C THR A 79 -14.66 6.41 13.93
N LYS A 80 -13.40 5.96 13.94
CA LYS A 80 -12.74 5.46 12.73
C LYS A 80 -13.20 4.03 12.47
N ASP A 81 -13.80 3.79 11.30
CA ASP A 81 -14.10 2.46 10.79
C ASP A 81 -13.05 2.06 9.73
N PRO A 82 -12.18 1.06 10.00
CA PRO A 82 -11.19 0.61 9.03
C PRO A 82 -11.83 0.08 7.75
N ASN A 83 -13.07 -0.41 7.77
CA ASN A 83 -13.75 -0.91 6.56
C ASN A 83 -14.06 0.19 5.53
N ARG A 84 -13.97 1.46 5.93
CA ARG A 84 -14.09 2.60 5.00
C ARG A 84 -12.80 2.94 4.25
N MET A 85 -11.69 2.29 4.57
CA MET A 85 -10.45 2.42 3.84
C MET A 85 -10.44 1.43 2.67
N ILE A 86 -10.02 1.86 1.48
CA ILE A 86 -9.98 1.04 0.26
C ILE A 86 -8.56 1.06 -0.29
N PHE A 87 -8.04 -0.11 -0.66
CA PHE A 87 -6.74 -0.21 -1.35
C PHE A 87 -6.95 -0.09 -2.85
N THR A 88 -6.16 0.75 -3.50
CA THR A 88 -6.15 0.99 -4.94
C THR A 88 -4.72 0.94 -5.46
N MET A 89 -4.53 0.94 -6.77
CA MET A 89 -3.20 0.85 -7.37
C MET A 89 -2.37 2.13 -7.20
N ASN A 90 -3.01 3.31 -7.15
CA ASN A 90 -2.35 4.61 -7.04
C ASN A 90 -3.37 5.73 -6.76
N ALA A 91 -2.87 6.96 -6.61
CA ALA A 91 -3.68 8.17 -6.40
C ALA A 91 -4.66 8.42 -7.56
N THR A 92 -4.21 8.29 -8.82
CA THR A 92 -5.04 8.50 -10.02
C THR A 92 -6.24 7.56 -10.06
N MET A 93 -6.05 6.27 -9.75
CA MET A 93 -7.13 5.29 -9.66
C MET A 93 -8.09 5.63 -8.53
N SER A 94 -7.58 6.06 -7.37
CA SER A 94 -8.40 6.46 -6.23
C SER A 94 -9.30 7.65 -6.58
N LEU A 95 -8.73 8.66 -7.25
CA LEU A 95 -9.48 9.84 -7.69
C LEU A 95 -10.57 9.46 -8.69
N ASN A 96 -10.25 8.63 -9.68
CA ASN A 96 -11.24 8.16 -10.65
C ASN A 96 -12.37 7.35 -9.99
N LEU A 97 -12.05 6.53 -8.99
CA LEU A 97 -13.06 5.78 -8.23
C LEU A 97 -14.04 6.72 -7.52
N ILE A 98 -13.53 7.80 -6.92
CA ILE A 98 -14.33 8.80 -6.22
C ILE A 98 -15.21 9.58 -7.21
N VAL A 99 -14.60 10.13 -8.26
CA VAL A 99 -15.29 10.94 -9.28
C VAL A 99 -16.42 10.15 -9.93
N ASN A 100 -16.11 8.97 -10.47
CA ASN A 100 -17.09 8.16 -11.19
C ASN A 100 -18.11 7.49 -10.25
N GLY A 101 -17.80 7.39 -8.95
CA GLY A 101 -18.69 6.79 -7.96
C GLY A 101 -19.65 7.77 -7.28
N LEU A 102 -19.37 9.08 -7.35
CA LEU A 102 -20.13 10.10 -6.60
C LEU A 102 -20.77 11.18 -7.48
N ILE A 103 -20.09 11.64 -8.52
CA ILE A 103 -20.51 12.82 -9.30
C ILE A 103 -21.73 12.48 -10.17
N LYS A 104 -22.70 13.39 -10.18
CA LYS A 104 -23.92 13.33 -11.00
C LYS A 104 -23.99 14.52 -11.97
N PRO A 105 -24.84 14.44 -13.01
CA PRO A 105 -25.10 15.58 -13.87
C PRO A 105 -25.56 16.79 -13.05
N GLY A 106 -24.84 17.92 -13.19
CA GLY A 106 -25.12 19.17 -12.49
C GLY A 106 -24.23 19.48 -11.28
N ASP A 107 -23.43 18.52 -10.80
CA ASP A 107 -22.43 18.75 -9.76
C ASP A 107 -21.20 19.51 -10.32
N HIS A 108 -20.51 20.30 -9.49
CA HIS A 108 -19.31 21.08 -9.84
C HIS A 108 -18.22 21.02 -8.75
#